data_AF-A0A954Y0N2-F1
#
_entry.id   AF-A0A954Y0N2-F1
#
_cell.length_a   1.000
_cell.length_b   1.000
_cell.length_c   1.000
_cell.angle_alpha   90.00
_cell.angle_beta   90.00
_cell.angle_gamma   90.00
#
_symmetry.space_group_name_H-M   'P 1'
#
loop_
_entity.id
_entity.type
_entity.pdbx_description
1 polymer ?
#
loop_
_entity_poly.entity_id
_entity_poly.type
_entity_poly.pdbx_seq_one_letter_code
_entity_poly.pdbx_strand_id
1 'polypeptide(L)'
;MLRSLSRRFEGSSWKLGTLAGAAAGIAGWCLAASLANASNNFDGQGNNNWWFDYVNWSKASPTTVVDPLTNGLLPPNNEFDPNVGLLGNDAQINGGSGAWDVTGEGVVFDPDNDPFYSNPDVVDDDIVNGSDFLQLQRSGLAPSNWSRQFGGTGYGAEDMAYPTEISSGPFSVNIGGGQVREMGPQTLYRMYISRNTTNSNTLTIKSGDLAVGSTIIVGRSGSTSEAQNLGQVVQTGGIFRIPSNTLDMGQSESSGWGNGTYDYRGGTLEVQQYTGAGGIRLSAGSSTTGAGGIGKFIMHNPMTGGRVHTFDFTLAAIANLADGVERGVGIVEFHLENGGTRPIQVDQNLAINNGADSTDPTWIRSARLDLVLDEAPATDGGGVPVNLGLFDVDFESVYGGTITGTGDLGLDGDPLVHTNDRIFSDAAGTTHYSEGDTVSAVFGGTQYNWTITYTGDISWTDAANSVVDQVLGAGNGTDVVLVGLSSAPAAALAAVPEPATVALALLGTLAIAARRRRR
;
A
#
# COMPACT_ATOMS: atom_id res chain seq x y z
N MET A 1 55.97 54.52 -29.95
CA MET A 1 56.10 54.81 -31.39
C MET A 1 55.03 53.96 -32.10
N LEU A 2 54.15 54.59 -32.89
CA LEU A 2 52.95 54.05 -33.58
C LEU A 2 51.74 53.72 -32.67
N ARG A 3 50.66 54.53 -32.63
CA ARG A 3 49.55 54.74 -33.62
C ARG A 3 48.66 53.48 -33.74
N SER A 4 47.33 53.49 -33.83
CA SER A 4 46.21 54.44 -33.69
C SER A 4 44.94 53.67 -34.14
N LEU A 5 43.73 54.18 -33.81
CA LEU A 5 42.37 53.87 -34.35
C LEU A 5 41.63 52.76 -33.59
N SER A 6 40.55 52.98 -32.83
CA SER A 6 39.32 53.80 -32.94
C SER A 6 38.26 53.28 -33.93
N ARG A 7 37.14 52.80 -33.40
CA ARG A 7 35.72 52.90 -33.87
C ARG A 7 34.84 52.21 -32.81
N ARG A 8 34.21 52.94 -31.88
CA ARG A 8 32.81 53.45 -31.90
C ARG A 8 31.74 52.45 -32.34
N PHE A 9 30.92 52.02 -31.39
CA PHE A 9 29.46 52.06 -31.51
C PHE A 9 28.88 52.63 -30.20
N GLU A 10 28.14 53.72 -30.35
CA GLU A 10 27.31 54.37 -29.34
C GLU A 10 25.94 53.67 -29.29
N GLY A 11 25.27 53.74 -28.14
CA GLY A 11 23.81 53.75 -28.09
C GLY A 11 23.16 52.73 -27.15
N SER A 12 22.88 53.15 -25.91
CA SER A 12 21.56 53.08 -25.26
C SER A 12 21.70 53.21 -23.74
N SER A 13 21.74 54.47 -23.29
CA SER A 13 21.17 54.84 -21.99
C SER A 13 19.64 54.66 -22.06
N TRP A 14 18.97 54.80 -20.91
CA TRP A 14 17.52 54.78 -20.66
C TRP A 14 16.98 53.45 -20.10
N LYS A 15 16.48 53.57 -18.85
CA LYS A 15 15.65 52.63 -18.05
C LYS A 15 16.36 51.78 -16.98
N LEU A 16 17.09 52.47 -16.08
CA LEU A 16 16.92 52.23 -14.65
C LEU A 16 15.61 52.89 -14.22
N GLY A 17 14.63 52.12 -13.75
CA GLY A 17 13.41 52.67 -13.15
C GLY A 17 12.12 51.93 -13.52
N THR A 18 11.96 50.69 -13.06
CA THR A 18 10.65 50.04 -12.86
C THR A 18 10.81 48.85 -11.90
N LEU A 19 11.17 49.16 -10.66
CA LEU A 19 11.14 48.26 -9.50
C LEU A 19 10.42 49.00 -8.37
N ALA A 20 9.13 49.31 -8.60
CA ALA A 20 8.16 49.83 -7.63
C ALA A 20 6.81 49.99 -8.34
N GLY A 21 5.93 48.99 -8.31
CA GLY A 21 4.58 49.13 -8.90
C GLY A 21 3.84 47.86 -9.29
N ALA A 22 3.96 46.76 -8.55
CA ALA A 22 3.11 45.57 -8.74
C ALA A 22 2.78 44.89 -7.41
N ALA A 23 2.50 45.69 -6.36
CA ALA A 23 2.13 45.22 -5.03
C ALA A 23 0.83 45.86 -4.50
N ALA A 24 -0.06 46.33 -5.37
CA ALA A 24 -1.28 47.03 -4.98
C ALA A 24 -2.50 46.70 -5.89
N GLY A 25 -2.72 45.42 -6.17
CA GLY A 25 -3.78 44.97 -7.09
C GLY A 25 -4.45 43.63 -6.77
N ILE A 26 -4.35 43.13 -5.53
CA ILE A 26 -5.04 41.90 -5.08
C ILE A 26 -5.51 42.09 -3.63
N ALA A 27 -6.35 43.11 -3.39
CA ALA A 27 -6.94 43.36 -2.07
C ALA A 27 -8.36 43.96 -2.16
N GLY A 28 -9.11 43.61 -3.22
CA GLY A 28 -10.39 44.26 -3.52
C GLY A 28 -11.49 43.36 -4.06
N TRP A 29 -11.47 42.06 -3.78
CA TRP A 29 -12.52 41.11 -4.19
C TRP A 29 -13.03 40.23 -3.04
N CYS A 30 -12.93 40.72 -1.81
CA CYS A 30 -13.74 40.25 -0.69
C CYS A 30 -14.68 41.39 -0.32
N LEU A 31 -15.98 41.24 -0.60
CA LEU A 31 -17.15 41.87 0.06
C LEU A 31 -18.28 42.09 -0.96
N ALA A 32 -19.13 41.06 -1.16
CA ALA A 32 -20.59 41.18 -1.24
C ALA A 32 -21.24 39.91 -1.84
N ALA A 33 -21.67 38.99 -0.99
CA ALA A 33 -22.92 38.24 -1.20
C ALA A 33 -23.39 37.70 0.16
N SER A 34 -24.61 38.10 0.53
CA SER A 34 -25.27 37.84 1.81
C SER A 34 -25.86 36.44 1.90
N LEU A 35 -25.97 35.99 3.16
CA LEU A 35 -26.67 34.81 3.65
C LEU A 35 -28.09 34.65 3.09
N ALA A 36 -28.39 33.45 2.60
CA ALA A 36 -29.74 32.90 2.56
C ALA A 36 -29.69 31.45 3.12
N ASN A 37 -30.44 31.22 4.20
CA ASN A 37 -30.57 29.94 4.89
C ASN A 37 -31.41 28.94 4.07
N ALA A 38 -30.95 27.68 4.03
CA ALA A 38 -31.73 26.43 4.18
C ALA A 38 -30.71 25.27 4.27
N SER A 39 -30.33 24.77 5.46
CA SER A 39 -30.98 23.70 6.23
C SER A 39 -31.20 22.39 5.46
N ASN A 40 -30.20 21.51 5.50
CA ASN A 40 -30.30 20.15 6.08
C ASN A 40 -28.90 19.77 6.56
N ASN A 41 -28.77 19.48 7.85
CA ASN A 41 -27.50 19.32 8.56
C ASN A 41 -26.99 17.87 8.36
N PHE A 42 -25.99 17.71 7.49
CA PHE A 42 -24.96 16.67 7.54
C PHE A 42 -23.66 17.47 7.50
N ASP A 43 -22.87 17.44 8.56
CA ASP A 43 -21.82 18.40 8.86
C ASP A 43 -20.55 18.19 8.02
N GLY A 44 -20.66 18.46 6.72
CA GLY A 44 -19.56 18.86 5.86
C GLY A 44 -19.05 20.27 6.18
N GLN A 45 -18.77 20.56 7.46
CA GLN A 45 -18.18 21.84 7.89
C GLN A 45 -17.05 21.62 8.90
N GLY A 46 -15.86 21.27 8.40
CA GLY A 46 -14.61 21.76 9.00
C GLY A 46 -13.49 20.76 9.26
N ASN A 47 -13.74 19.45 9.29
CA ASN A 47 -12.69 18.43 9.48
C ASN A 47 -12.81 17.33 8.41
N ASN A 48 -11.73 17.13 7.65
CA ASN A 48 -11.70 16.55 6.29
C ASN A 48 -11.79 15.01 6.20
N ASN A 49 -12.45 14.33 7.14
CA ASN A 49 -12.48 12.85 7.19
C ASN A 49 -13.90 12.32 7.05
N TRP A 50 -14.04 11.21 6.30
CA TRP A 50 -15.29 10.45 6.19
C TRP A 50 -15.19 9.21 7.07
N TRP A 51 -15.89 9.16 8.20
CA TRP A 51 -15.86 7.98 9.06
C TRP A 51 -16.67 6.84 8.42
N PHE A 52 -16.04 5.67 8.32
CA PHE A 52 -16.71 4.47 7.82
C PHE A 52 -17.52 3.84 8.95
N ASP A 53 -18.83 3.83 8.77
CA ASP A 53 -19.76 3.10 9.63
C ASP A 53 -20.73 2.30 8.76
N TYR A 54 -20.61 0.98 8.83
CA TYR A 54 -21.46 0.04 8.09
C TYR A 54 -22.96 0.32 8.28
N VAL A 55 -23.37 0.68 9.50
CA VAL A 55 -24.78 0.94 9.82
C VAL A 55 -25.26 2.19 9.09
N ASN A 56 -24.48 3.27 9.17
CA ASN A 56 -24.82 4.56 8.58
C ASN A 56 -24.63 4.61 7.05
N TRP A 57 -23.83 3.72 6.46
CA TRP A 57 -23.59 3.65 5.01
C TRP A 57 -24.56 2.70 4.29
N SER A 58 -25.33 1.89 5.04
CA SER A 58 -26.42 1.10 4.47
C SER A 58 -27.62 2.02 4.19
N LYS A 59 -28.09 2.06 2.93
CA LYS A 59 -29.21 2.93 2.50
C LYS A 59 -30.57 2.57 3.15
N ALA A 60 -30.62 1.54 4.00
CA ALA A 60 -31.82 1.21 4.74
C ALA A 60 -32.11 2.34 5.75
N SER A 61 -33.24 3.03 5.59
CA SER A 61 -33.75 3.93 6.62
C SER A 61 -33.70 3.20 7.97
N PRO A 62 -33.18 3.81 9.05
CA PRO A 62 -33.02 3.16 10.36
C PRO A 62 -34.33 2.59 10.94
N THR A 63 -35.47 2.94 10.35
CA THR A 63 -36.82 2.50 10.75
C THR A 63 -37.27 1.18 10.12
N THR A 64 -36.58 0.66 9.11
CA THR A 64 -36.89 -0.63 8.49
C THR A 64 -35.60 -1.34 8.16
N VAL A 65 -35.22 -2.29 9.02
CA VAL A 65 -34.19 -3.30 8.73
C VAL A 65 -34.70 -4.18 7.59
N VAL A 66 -34.68 -3.65 6.38
CA VAL A 66 -34.75 -4.45 5.16
C VAL A 66 -33.34 -4.96 4.98
N ASP A 67 -33.23 -6.28 4.86
CA ASP A 67 -31.99 -7.03 4.68
C ASP A 67 -30.93 -6.23 3.88
N PRO A 68 -29.76 -5.92 4.48
CA PRO A 68 -28.72 -5.12 3.84
C PRO A 68 -28.24 -5.70 2.52
N LEU A 69 -28.52 -6.98 2.23
CA LEU A 69 -28.12 -7.69 1.01
C LEU A 69 -28.64 -7.11 -0.33
N THR A 70 -29.45 -6.05 -0.33
CA THR A 70 -30.03 -5.47 -1.56
C THR A 70 -29.54 -4.06 -1.92
N ASN A 71 -28.83 -3.35 -1.04
CA ASN A 71 -28.39 -1.97 -1.30
C ASN A 71 -26.90 -1.82 -0.99
N GLY A 72 -26.08 -1.57 -2.03
CA GLY A 72 -24.63 -1.37 -1.88
C GLY A 72 -24.26 -0.28 -0.87
N LEU A 73 -23.12 -0.45 -0.21
CA LEU A 73 -22.59 0.48 0.80
C LEU A 73 -21.84 1.59 0.08
N LEU A 74 -22.45 2.77 0.00
CA LEU A 74 -21.86 3.92 -0.66
C LEU A 74 -21.65 5.03 0.37
N PRO A 75 -20.52 5.75 0.32
CA PRO A 75 -20.38 7.01 1.04
C PRO A 75 -21.58 7.93 0.72
N PRO A 76 -22.05 8.75 1.67
CA PRO A 76 -23.22 9.63 1.50
C PRO A 76 -23.29 10.50 0.23
N ASN A 77 -22.17 10.74 -0.48
CA ASN A 77 -22.10 11.50 -1.73
C ASN A 77 -21.92 10.65 -3.00
N ASN A 78 -21.87 9.33 -2.90
CA ASN A 78 -21.77 8.47 -4.07
C ASN A 78 -23.17 8.13 -4.59
N GLU A 79 -23.49 8.62 -5.79
CA GLU A 79 -24.66 8.14 -6.51
C GLU A 79 -24.40 6.71 -7.00
N PHE A 80 -25.29 5.78 -6.63
CA PHE A 80 -25.32 4.46 -7.23
C PHE A 80 -25.54 4.61 -8.74
N ASP A 81 -24.55 4.26 -9.55
CA ASP A 81 -24.75 4.09 -10.99
C ASP A 81 -25.34 2.70 -11.24
N PRO A 82 -26.64 2.60 -11.61
CA PRO A 82 -27.28 1.31 -11.86
C PRO A 82 -26.66 0.54 -13.03
N ASN A 83 -25.83 1.19 -13.85
CA ASN A 83 -25.15 0.55 -14.98
C ASN A 83 -23.80 -0.07 -14.59
N VAL A 84 -23.27 0.21 -13.39
CA VAL A 84 -21.95 -0.29 -12.93
C VAL A 84 -22.05 -1.65 -12.22
N GLY A 85 -23.27 -2.16 -12.01
CA GLY A 85 -23.51 -3.54 -11.58
C GLY A 85 -23.00 -3.86 -10.17
N LEU A 86 -22.96 -2.87 -9.27
CA LEU A 86 -22.61 -3.10 -7.87
C LEU A 86 -23.69 -3.97 -7.21
N LEU A 87 -23.26 -5.08 -6.58
CA LEU A 87 -24.14 -5.95 -5.82
C LEU A 87 -24.32 -5.42 -4.39
N GLY A 88 -25.37 -5.85 -3.69
CA GLY A 88 -25.90 -5.23 -2.47
C GLY A 88 -24.98 -5.11 -1.24
N ASN A 89 -23.70 -5.51 -1.29
CA ASN A 89 -22.72 -5.36 -0.20
C ASN A 89 -21.34 -4.88 -0.69
N ASP A 90 -21.27 -4.35 -1.91
CA ASP A 90 -20.04 -3.77 -2.44
C ASP A 90 -19.82 -2.39 -1.79
N ALA A 91 -18.61 -2.14 -1.30
CA ALA A 91 -18.16 -0.83 -0.87
C ALA A 91 -17.35 -0.17 -1.98
N GLN A 92 -17.67 1.08 -2.32
CA GLN A 92 -16.91 1.86 -3.31
C GLN A 92 -16.53 3.22 -2.75
N ILE A 93 -15.22 3.46 -2.62
CA ILE A 93 -14.64 4.72 -2.18
C ILE A 93 -14.15 5.46 -3.42
N ASN A 94 -14.97 6.43 -3.84
CA ASN A 94 -14.78 7.23 -5.07
C ASN A 94 -14.87 8.75 -4.83
N GLY A 95 -15.19 9.15 -3.59
CA GLY A 95 -15.31 10.54 -3.16
C GLY A 95 -14.10 10.99 -2.35
N GLY A 96 -13.40 12.00 -2.87
CA GLY A 96 -12.16 12.60 -2.33
C GLY A 96 -11.13 12.57 -3.46
N SER A 97 -10.60 13.64 -4.03
CA SER A 97 -10.33 14.98 -3.54
C SER A 97 -10.74 16.03 -4.60
N GLY A 98 -11.73 16.88 -4.28
CA GLY A 98 -11.75 18.21 -4.89
C GLY A 98 -10.76 19.11 -4.15
N ALA A 99 -10.60 20.37 -4.58
CA ALA A 99 -9.71 21.36 -3.94
C ALA A 99 -9.96 21.62 -2.43
N TRP A 100 -10.95 20.95 -1.83
CA TRP A 100 -11.32 20.97 -0.42
C TRP A 100 -10.62 19.88 0.42
N ASP A 101 -10.01 18.86 -0.20
CA ASP A 101 -9.33 17.76 0.49
C ASP A 101 -7.81 17.79 0.22
N VAL A 102 -7.15 18.79 0.81
CA VAL A 102 -5.70 18.98 0.70
C VAL A 102 -4.95 18.46 1.93
N THR A 103 -5.69 17.98 2.95
CA THR A 103 -5.14 17.56 4.25
C THR A 103 -5.97 16.46 4.95
N GLY A 104 -6.98 15.88 4.32
CA GLY A 104 -7.83 14.86 4.95
C GLY A 104 -7.22 13.46 4.90
N GLU A 105 -7.63 12.60 5.82
CA GLU A 105 -7.25 11.18 5.88
C GLU A 105 -8.11 10.31 4.95
N GLY A 106 -8.98 10.93 4.14
CA GLY A 106 -9.93 10.26 3.26
C GLY A 106 -11.09 9.62 4.03
N VAL A 107 -11.41 8.37 3.70
CA VAL A 107 -12.33 7.54 4.48
C VAL A 107 -11.56 6.89 5.63
N VAL A 108 -12.01 7.07 6.87
CA VAL A 108 -11.35 6.57 8.08
C VAL A 108 -12.16 5.44 8.69
N PHE A 109 -11.53 4.28 8.88
CA PHE A 109 -12.01 3.17 9.67
C PHE A 109 -11.28 3.13 11.02
N ASP A 110 -11.96 3.55 12.07
CA ASP A 110 -11.42 3.68 13.43
C ASP A 110 -12.57 3.59 14.44
N PRO A 111 -13.21 2.42 14.58
CA PRO A 111 -14.40 2.25 15.42
C PRO A 111 -14.13 2.52 16.91
N ASP A 112 -12.87 2.52 17.35
CA ASP A 112 -12.52 2.80 18.74
C ASP A 112 -12.56 4.31 19.06
N ASN A 113 -12.35 5.17 18.06
CA ASN A 113 -12.31 6.63 18.23
C ASN A 113 -13.37 7.39 17.43
N ASP A 114 -14.16 6.69 16.61
CA ASP A 114 -15.23 7.30 15.82
C ASP A 114 -16.32 7.87 16.75
N PRO A 115 -16.50 9.21 16.78
CA PRO A 115 -17.46 9.86 17.68
C PRO A 115 -18.92 9.61 17.29
N PHE A 116 -19.17 9.11 16.08
CA PHE A 116 -20.48 8.76 15.55
C PHE A 116 -20.74 7.26 15.55
N TYR A 117 -19.75 6.47 15.94
CA TYR A 117 -19.88 5.05 16.18
C TYR A 117 -20.62 4.81 17.50
N SER A 118 -21.82 5.39 17.62
CA SER A 118 -22.81 4.90 18.55
C SER A 118 -23.18 3.52 18.04
N ASN A 119 -22.63 2.50 18.70
CA ASN A 119 -23.22 1.17 18.70
C ASN A 119 -24.74 1.40 18.76
N PRO A 120 -25.55 0.96 17.77
CA PRO A 120 -26.99 1.08 17.90
C PRO A 120 -27.29 0.39 19.21
N ASP A 121 -27.61 1.18 20.22
CA ASP A 121 -27.84 0.67 21.55
C ASP A 121 -28.84 -0.46 21.36
N VAL A 122 -28.35 -1.68 21.63
CA VAL A 122 -29.11 -2.58 22.47
C VAL A 122 -29.53 -1.70 23.61
N VAL A 123 -30.74 -1.15 23.50
CA VAL A 123 -31.37 -0.35 24.54
C VAL A 123 -31.19 -1.21 25.79
N ASP A 124 -30.37 -0.75 26.73
CA ASP A 124 -30.04 -1.53 27.94
C ASP A 124 -31.32 -1.82 28.77
N ASP A 125 -32.45 -1.16 28.44
CA ASP A 125 -33.78 -1.48 28.99
C ASP A 125 -34.42 -2.77 28.41
N ASP A 126 -33.92 -3.31 27.29
CA ASP A 126 -34.37 -4.59 26.70
C ASP A 126 -33.39 -5.75 26.94
N ILE A 127 -32.28 -5.51 27.65
CA ILE A 127 -31.55 -6.63 28.28
C ILE A 127 -32.40 -7.10 29.45
N VAL A 128 -33.22 -8.12 29.16
CA VAL A 128 -33.89 -8.99 30.11
C VAL A 128 -32.89 -9.34 31.21
N ASN A 129 -32.96 -8.63 32.35
CA ASN A 129 -32.20 -8.95 33.55
C ASN A 129 -32.35 -10.46 33.79
N GLY A 130 -31.28 -11.18 34.12
CA GLY A 130 -31.29 -12.66 34.20
C GLY A 130 -32.36 -13.28 35.12
N SER A 131 -33.05 -12.48 35.93
CA SER A 131 -34.27 -12.86 36.66
C SER A 131 -35.51 -13.10 35.78
N ASP A 132 -35.56 -12.52 34.60
CA ASP A 132 -36.72 -12.50 33.71
C ASP A 132 -36.67 -13.63 32.66
N PHE A 133 -35.48 -14.17 32.39
CA PHE A 133 -35.28 -15.46 31.71
C PHE A 133 -35.93 -16.64 32.47
N LEU A 134 -35.87 -16.62 33.80
CA LEU A 134 -36.53 -17.59 34.67
C LEU A 134 -38.05 -17.39 34.78
N GLN A 135 -38.57 -16.18 34.54
CA GLN A 135 -40.01 -15.94 34.43
C GLN A 135 -40.56 -16.38 33.07
N LEU A 136 -39.82 -16.16 31.98
CA LEU A 136 -40.18 -16.63 30.63
C LEU A 136 -40.16 -18.16 30.52
N GLN A 137 -39.27 -18.85 31.23
CA GLN A 137 -39.27 -20.32 31.30
C GLN A 137 -40.44 -20.86 32.16
N ARG A 138 -40.89 -20.09 33.16
CA ARG A 138 -42.03 -20.46 34.03
C ARG A 138 -43.40 -20.11 33.45
N SER A 139 -43.47 -19.23 32.44
CA SER A 139 -44.73 -18.85 31.79
C SER A 139 -45.24 -19.87 30.76
N GLY A 140 -44.51 -20.98 30.53
CA GLY A 140 -44.99 -22.12 29.76
C GLY A 140 -45.08 -21.90 28.24
N LEU A 141 -44.45 -20.85 27.73
CA LEU A 141 -44.37 -20.60 26.29
C LEU A 141 -43.38 -21.58 25.64
N ALA A 142 -43.85 -22.32 24.64
CA ALA A 142 -43.06 -23.36 23.98
C ALA A 142 -41.84 -22.76 23.23
N PRO A 143 -40.70 -23.48 23.16
CA PRO A 143 -39.46 -23.02 22.51
C PRO A 143 -39.61 -22.59 21.03
N SER A 144 -40.70 -22.98 20.37
CA SER A 144 -41.01 -22.60 18.98
C SER A 144 -41.22 -21.10 18.76
N ASN A 145 -41.41 -20.31 19.81
CA ASN A 145 -41.57 -18.86 19.70
C ASN A 145 -40.24 -18.09 19.81
N TRP A 146 -39.12 -18.78 20.09
CA TRP A 146 -37.81 -18.13 20.27
C TRP A 146 -37.05 -17.94 18.95
N SER A 147 -37.55 -18.48 17.82
CA SER A 147 -36.90 -18.37 16.51
C SER A 147 -37.41 -17.20 15.64
N ARG A 148 -38.19 -16.26 16.20
CA ARG A 148 -38.72 -15.11 15.42
C ARG A 148 -38.00 -13.79 15.63
N GLN A 149 -37.06 -13.73 16.58
CA GLN A 149 -36.24 -12.53 16.81
C GLN A 149 -34.82 -12.64 16.23
N PHE A 150 -34.47 -13.80 15.67
CA PHE A 150 -33.29 -14.00 14.83
C PHE A 150 -33.77 -14.61 13.51
N GLY A 151 -33.43 -13.96 12.39
CA GLY A 151 -33.99 -14.17 11.06
C GLY A 151 -34.18 -15.64 10.67
N GLY A 152 -35.44 -16.06 10.59
CA GLY A 152 -35.84 -17.34 10.04
C GLY A 152 -36.23 -17.22 8.58
N THR A 153 -35.26 -17.31 7.67
CA THR A 153 -35.45 -17.89 6.33
C THR A 153 -34.21 -18.68 5.97
N GLY A 154 -34.34 -20.00 6.04
CA GLY A 154 -33.28 -20.94 5.74
C GLY A 154 -32.77 -20.81 4.31
N TYR A 155 -31.51 -20.42 4.20
CA TYR A 155 -30.55 -21.00 3.27
C TYR A 155 -29.32 -21.37 4.10
N GLY A 156 -28.74 -22.54 3.79
CA GLY A 156 -27.82 -23.25 4.65
C GLY A 156 -26.61 -22.41 5.07
N ALA A 157 -26.40 -22.36 6.39
CA ALA A 157 -25.06 -22.37 6.95
C ALA A 157 -24.38 -23.68 6.53
N GLU A 158 -23.92 -23.73 5.27
CA GLU A 158 -22.89 -24.66 4.86
C GLU A 158 -21.57 -23.93 5.07
N ASP A 159 -20.95 -24.21 6.22
CA ASP A 159 -19.51 -24.19 6.46
C ASP A 159 -18.68 -23.18 5.66
N MET A 160 -18.72 -21.90 6.04
CA MET A 160 -17.44 -21.21 6.20
C MET A 160 -16.78 -21.81 7.44
N ALA A 161 -15.97 -22.84 7.22
CA ALA A 161 -15.13 -23.44 8.22
C ALA A 161 -14.15 -22.37 8.75
N TYR A 162 -14.56 -21.68 9.81
CA TYR A 162 -13.63 -21.01 10.70
C TYR A 162 -12.77 -22.10 11.36
N PRO A 163 -11.43 -21.98 11.39
CA PRO A 163 -10.60 -22.88 12.15
C PRO A 163 -10.93 -22.72 13.64
N THR A 164 -11.67 -23.68 14.18
CA THR A 164 -11.86 -23.88 15.60
C THR A 164 -10.58 -24.43 16.24
N GLU A 165 -9.51 -23.65 16.25
CA GLU A 165 -8.31 -23.89 17.07
C GLU A 165 -7.77 -22.59 17.68
N ILE A 166 -8.63 -21.73 18.21
CA ILE A 166 -8.26 -20.91 19.37
C ILE A 166 -8.79 -21.64 20.60
N SER A 167 -7.89 -22.42 21.21
CA SER A 167 -8.16 -23.21 22.40
C SER A 167 -8.68 -22.33 23.55
N SER A 168 -9.91 -22.61 23.96
CA SER A 168 -10.49 -22.51 25.30
C SER A 168 -9.64 -21.85 26.40
N GLY A 169 -9.74 -20.52 26.49
CA GLY A 169 -9.60 -19.78 27.74
C GLY A 169 -10.81 -18.85 27.90
N PRO A 170 -11.55 -18.87 29.03
CA PRO A 170 -12.60 -17.89 29.26
C PRO A 170 -11.94 -16.54 29.56
N PHE A 171 -11.73 -15.70 28.54
CA PHE A 171 -11.30 -14.33 28.76
C PHE A 171 -12.48 -13.54 29.33
N SER A 172 -12.54 -13.49 30.66
CA SER A 172 -13.49 -12.68 31.43
C SER A 172 -12.75 -11.41 31.84
N VAL A 173 -12.96 -10.29 31.14
CA VAL A 173 -12.49 -8.98 31.60
C VAL A 173 -13.37 -8.54 32.76
N ASN A 174 -12.76 -8.41 33.93
CA ASN A 174 -13.40 -8.01 35.18
C ASN A 174 -13.77 -6.52 35.11
N ILE A 175 -15.07 -6.21 35.18
CA ILE A 175 -15.60 -4.85 35.05
C ILE A 175 -15.41 -4.11 36.38
N GLY A 176 -14.43 -3.22 36.38
CA GLY A 176 -14.29 -2.14 37.34
C GLY A 176 -13.98 -0.82 36.61
N GLY A 177 -14.91 -0.36 35.76
CA GLY A 177 -14.86 0.94 35.10
C GLY A 177 -14.26 0.91 33.68
N GLY A 178 -15.13 0.83 32.67
CA GLY A 178 -14.74 0.87 31.25
C GLY A 178 -14.84 -0.51 30.58
N GLN A 179 -16.05 -0.90 30.17
CA GLN A 179 -16.23 -2.07 29.31
C GLN A 179 -15.75 -1.73 27.89
N VAL A 180 -14.58 -2.21 27.50
CA VAL A 180 -14.22 -2.34 26.09
C VAL A 180 -15.03 -3.52 25.56
N ARG A 181 -16.09 -3.25 24.80
CA ARG A 181 -16.82 -4.32 24.10
C ARG A 181 -16.07 -4.63 22.81
N GLU A 182 -15.56 -5.85 22.69
CA GLU A 182 -15.03 -6.38 21.44
C GLU A 182 -16.18 -6.46 20.43
N MET A 183 -16.21 -5.51 19.49
CA MET A 183 -17.12 -5.58 18.36
C MET A 183 -16.53 -6.63 17.41
N GLY A 184 -17.35 -7.62 17.02
CA GLY A 184 -16.92 -8.61 16.04
C GLY A 184 -16.52 -7.97 14.70
N PRO A 185 -15.85 -8.72 13.81
CA PRO A 185 -15.36 -8.20 12.53
C PRO A 185 -16.49 -7.56 11.70
N GLN A 186 -16.28 -6.32 11.27
CA GLN A 186 -17.11 -5.73 10.23
C GLN A 186 -16.79 -6.42 8.90
N THR A 187 -17.80 -7.00 8.24
CA THR A 187 -17.59 -7.78 7.02
C THR A 187 -18.20 -7.09 5.80
N LEU A 188 -17.37 -6.80 4.80
CA LEU A 188 -17.74 -6.35 3.47
C LEU A 188 -17.73 -7.53 2.50
N TYR A 189 -18.52 -7.46 1.43
CA TYR A 189 -18.41 -8.45 0.36
C TYR A 189 -17.23 -8.11 -0.56
N ARG A 190 -17.25 -6.93 -1.17
CA ARG A 190 -16.17 -6.42 -2.03
C ARG A 190 -15.84 -4.99 -1.68
N MET A 191 -14.61 -4.57 -1.97
CA MET A 191 -14.18 -3.20 -1.74
C MET A 191 -13.41 -2.65 -2.95
N TYR A 192 -13.79 -1.47 -3.41
CA TYR A 192 -13.12 -0.77 -4.51
C TYR A 192 -12.70 0.61 -4.06
N ILE A 193 -11.42 0.95 -4.24
CA ILE A 193 -10.88 2.27 -3.94
C ILE A 193 -10.42 2.87 -5.26
N SER A 194 -10.97 4.03 -5.64
CA SER A 194 -10.71 4.70 -6.92
C SER A 194 -11.07 3.84 -8.13
N ARG A 195 -12.37 3.66 -8.42
CA ARG A 195 -12.88 2.97 -9.62
C ARG A 195 -13.62 3.92 -10.55
N ASN A 196 -13.30 3.95 -11.85
CA ASN A 196 -13.97 4.78 -12.86
C ASN A 196 -14.03 6.27 -12.46
N THR A 197 -12.94 6.77 -11.90
CA THR A 197 -12.75 8.18 -11.50
C THR A 197 -11.33 8.58 -11.85
N THR A 198 -11.01 9.88 -11.84
CA THR A 198 -9.62 10.37 -11.91
C THR A 198 -9.14 10.90 -10.56
N ASN A 199 -9.99 10.79 -9.53
CA ASN A 199 -9.68 11.27 -8.19
C ASN A 199 -8.69 10.34 -7.48
N SER A 200 -7.91 10.93 -6.58
CA SER A 200 -7.09 10.18 -5.63
C SER A 200 -7.90 9.91 -4.36
N ASN A 201 -8.23 8.65 -4.08
CA ASN A 201 -9.01 8.26 -2.91
C ASN A 201 -8.16 7.45 -1.92
N THR A 202 -8.36 7.72 -0.64
CA THR A 202 -7.64 7.06 0.45
C THR A 202 -8.62 6.43 1.44
N LEU A 203 -8.33 5.19 1.83
CA LEU A 203 -8.90 4.53 3.01
C LEU A 203 -7.83 4.47 4.10
N THR A 204 -8.10 5.02 5.28
CA THR A 204 -7.23 4.93 6.45
C THR A 204 -7.82 3.97 7.47
N ILE A 205 -7.11 2.90 7.82
CA ILE A 205 -7.48 1.93 8.85
C ILE A 205 -6.62 2.22 10.08
N LYS A 206 -7.23 2.55 11.22
CA LYS A 206 -6.52 2.84 12.47
C LYS A 206 -6.73 1.79 13.54
N SER A 207 -7.92 1.21 13.59
CA SER A 207 -8.28 0.22 14.62
C SER A 207 -9.42 -0.69 14.17
N GLY A 208 -9.90 -1.56 15.07
CA GLY A 208 -11.00 -2.49 14.80
C GLY A 208 -10.61 -3.71 13.95
N ASP A 209 -11.61 -4.45 13.51
CA ASP A 209 -11.46 -5.65 12.69
C ASP A 209 -12.35 -5.50 11.45
N LEU A 210 -11.73 -5.34 10.28
CA LEU A 210 -12.37 -5.19 8.98
C LEU A 210 -12.06 -6.42 8.13
N ALA A 211 -13.09 -7.13 7.69
CA ALA A 211 -12.97 -8.28 6.79
C ALA A 211 -13.63 -7.99 5.44
N VAL A 212 -13.04 -8.44 4.35
CA VAL A 212 -13.62 -8.41 3.00
C VAL A 212 -13.70 -9.84 2.48
N GLY A 213 -14.91 -10.36 2.33
CA GLY A 213 -15.15 -11.76 1.97
C GLY A 213 -14.85 -12.14 0.51
N SER A 214 -14.60 -11.16 -0.35
CA SER A 214 -14.25 -11.35 -1.76
C SER A 214 -13.12 -10.38 -2.15
N THR A 215 -13.12 -9.88 -3.39
CA THR A 215 -12.00 -9.09 -3.91
C THR A 215 -12.00 -7.67 -3.36
N ILE A 216 -10.81 -7.20 -2.97
CA ILE A 216 -10.52 -5.78 -2.85
C ILE A 216 -9.61 -5.33 -4.00
N ILE A 217 -9.92 -4.17 -4.57
CA ILE A 217 -9.09 -3.54 -5.59
C ILE A 217 -8.78 -2.10 -5.19
N VAL A 218 -7.50 -1.81 -5.04
CA VAL A 218 -6.97 -0.48 -4.77
C VAL A 218 -6.44 0.10 -6.08
N GLY A 219 -7.10 1.14 -6.60
CA GLY A 219 -6.75 1.75 -7.89
C GLY A 219 -7.18 0.90 -9.08
N ARG A 220 -8.50 0.78 -9.33
CA ARG A 220 -9.04 -0.22 -10.27
C ARG A 220 -8.96 0.17 -11.74
N SER A 221 -9.44 1.36 -12.12
CA SER A 221 -9.43 1.83 -13.51
C SER A 221 -9.81 3.30 -13.63
N GLY A 222 -9.19 3.99 -14.58
CA GLY A 222 -9.47 5.39 -14.90
C GLY A 222 -10.83 5.54 -15.55
N SER A 223 -11.40 6.75 -15.50
CA SER A 223 -12.58 7.07 -16.32
C SER A 223 -12.26 7.19 -17.81
N THR A 224 -10.97 7.27 -18.18
CA THR A 224 -10.47 7.24 -19.57
C THR A 224 -9.16 6.46 -19.66
N SER A 225 -8.80 6.01 -20.86
CA SER A 225 -7.60 5.21 -21.13
C SER A 225 -6.27 5.92 -20.84
N GLU A 226 -6.31 7.24 -20.68
CA GLU A 226 -5.15 8.11 -20.44
C GLU A 226 -5.15 8.69 -19.02
N ALA A 227 -6.28 8.60 -18.29
CA ALA A 227 -6.41 9.20 -16.98
C ALA A 227 -6.21 8.14 -15.89
N GLN A 228 -5.01 8.15 -15.32
CA GLN A 228 -4.69 7.32 -14.17
C GLN A 228 -5.50 7.78 -12.95
N ASN A 229 -5.86 6.82 -12.13
CA ASN A 229 -6.52 6.98 -10.84
C ASN A 229 -5.62 6.43 -9.77
N LEU A 230 -5.62 7.09 -8.62
CA LEU A 230 -4.77 6.72 -7.50
C LEU A 230 -5.67 6.22 -6.37
N GLY A 231 -5.64 4.93 -6.09
CA GLY A 231 -6.22 4.38 -4.87
C GLY A 231 -5.13 4.21 -3.82
N GLN A 232 -5.43 4.54 -2.57
CA GLN A 232 -4.52 4.31 -1.45
C GLN A 232 -5.25 3.68 -0.28
N VAL A 233 -4.59 2.72 0.37
CA VAL A 233 -4.92 2.29 1.73
C VAL A 233 -3.75 2.68 2.63
N VAL A 234 -4.04 3.24 3.80
CA VAL A 234 -3.06 3.47 4.86
C VAL A 234 -3.53 2.70 6.10
N GLN A 235 -2.80 1.69 6.52
CA GLN A 235 -3.12 0.92 7.72
C GLN A 235 -2.15 1.28 8.84
N THR A 236 -2.62 1.94 9.88
CA THR A 236 -1.81 2.32 11.06
C THR A 236 -2.05 1.44 12.28
N GLY A 237 -3.05 0.55 12.20
CA GLY A 237 -3.42 -0.38 13.25
C GLY A 237 -4.58 -1.29 12.82
N GLY A 238 -5.31 -1.82 13.80
CA GLY A 238 -6.45 -2.72 13.58
C GLY A 238 -6.07 -4.03 12.89
N ILE A 239 -7.09 -4.77 12.47
CA ILE A 239 -6.97 -6.02 11.72
C ILE A 239 -7.73 -5.86 10.41
N PHE A 240 -7.07 -6.16 9.28
CA PHE A 240 -7.68 -6.16 7.96
C PHE A 240 -7.51 -7.53 7.31
N ARG A 241 -8.64 -8.21 7.03
CA ARG A 241 -8.65 -9.60 6.55
C ARG A 241 -9.34 -9.76 5.20
N ILE A 242 -8.78 -10.58 4.35
CA ILE A 242 -9.35 -11.00 3.07
C ILE A 242 -9.23 -12.52 2.99
N PRO A 243 -10.09 -13.29 3.70
CA PRO A 243 -9.81 -14.67 4.05
C PRO A 243 -9.75 -15.66 2.86
N SER A 244 -10.37 -15.33 1.73
CA SER A 244 -10.56 -16.26 0.62
C SER A 244 -10.37 -15.62 -0.76
N ASN A 245 -9.69 -14.49 -0.83
CA ASN A 245 -9.55 -13.74 -2.08
C ASN A 245 -8.28 -12.89 -2.17
N THR A 246 -8.13 -12.19 -3.29
CA THR A 246 -6.94 -11.39 -3.58
C THR A 246 -7.09 -9.92 -3.17
N LEU A 247 -5.97 -9.35 -2.72
CA LEU A 247 -5.75 -7.91 -2.67
C LEU A 247 -5.04 -7.46 -3.95
N ASP A 248 -5.77 -6.75 -4.80
CA ASP A 248 -5.24 -6.24 -6.06
C ASP A 248 -4.90 -4.76 -5.96
N MET A 249 -3.69 -4.40 -6.41
CA MET A 249 -3.25 -3.01 -6.52
C MET A 249 -2.93 -2.65 -7.96
N GLY A 250 -3.46 -1.49 -8.39
CA GLY A 250 -3.23 -0.91 -9.70
C GLY A 250 -3.81 -1.77 -10.82
N GLN A 251 -5.13 -1.96 -10.84
CA GLN A 251 -5.82 -2.86 -11.77
C GLN A 251 -6.04 -2.22 -13.16
N SER A 252 -6.51 -2.99 -14.16
CA SER A 252 -6.94 -2.47 -15.46
C SER A 252 -8.34 -2.93 -15.85
N GLU A 253 -9.10 -2.04 -16.49
CA GLU A 253 -10.38 -2.34 -17.12
C GLU A 253 -10.41 -1.82 -18.56
N SER A 254 -11.49 -2.10 -19.29
CA SER A 254 -11.68 -1.56 -20.64
C SER A 254 -11.69 -0.03 -20.70
N SER A 255 -12.00 0.64 -19.58
CA SER A 255 -12.01 2.10 -19.49
C SER A 255 -10.62 2.72 -19.29
N GLY A 256 -9.62 1.93 -18.91
CA GLY A 256 -8.27 2.41 -18.58
C GLY A 256 -7.63 1.58 -17.46
N TRP A 257 -6.49 2.04 -16.97
CA TRP A 257 -5.72 1.39 -15.91
C TRP A 257 -5.57 2.33 -14.71
N GLY A 258 -5.42 1.76 -13.52
CA GLY A 258 -5.26 2.48 -12.27
C GLY A 258 -3.95 2.20 -11.56
N ASN A 259 -3.61 3.06 -10.62
CA ASN A 259 -2.50 2.94 -9.70
C ASN A 259 -3.03 2.68 -8.28
N GLY A 260 -2.45 1.71 -7.59
CA GLY A 260 -2.84 1.34 -6.24
C GLY A 260 -1.66 1.38 -5.29
N THR A 261 -1.84 1.95 -4.11
CA THR A 261 -0.85 1.89 -3.02
C THR A 261 -1.47 1.29 -1.77
N TYR A 262 -0.81 0.32 -1.16
CA TYR A 262 -1.09 -0.09 0.20
C TYR A 262 0.10 0.30 1.08
N ASP A 263 -0.15 1.16 2.06
CA ASP A 263 0.82 1.69 3.00
C ASP A 263 0.57 1.09 4.38
N TYR A 264 1.31 0.03 4.70
CA TYR A 264 1.20 -0.68 5.97
C TYR A 264 2.16 -0.05 6.99
N ARG A 265 1.60 0.48 8.08
CA ARG A 265 2.28 1.13 9.21
C ARG A 265 1.99 0.50 10.57
N GLY A 266 1.18 -0.55 10.62
CA GLY A 266 0.85 -1.26 11.87
C GLY A 266 -0.41 -2.10 11.77
N GLY A 267 -0.68 -2.88 12.82
CA GLY A 267 -1.83 -3.79 12.87
C GLY A 267 -1.59 -5.11 12.13
N THR A 268 -2.65 -5.82 11.79
CA THR A 268 -2.56 -7.13 11.12
C THR A 268 -3.23 -7.05 9.76
N LEU A 269 -2.52 -7.46 8.70
CA LEU A 269 -3.06 -7.66 7.36
C LEU A 269 -2.96 -9.14 7.01
N GLU A 270 -4.10 -9.77 6.73
CA GLU A 270 -4.17 -11.20 6.38
C GLU A 270 -4.89 -11.37 5.05
N VAL A 271 -4.20 -11.89 4.04
CA VAL A 271 -4.73 -12.05 2.68
C VAL A 271 -4.66 -13.52 2.27
N GLN A 272 -5.81 -14.16 2.25
CA GLN A 272 -6.05 -15.54 1.83
C GLN A 272 -5.07 -16.54 2.45
N GLN A 273 -5.24 -16.94 3.71
CA GLN A 273 -4.22 -17.74 4.43
C GLN A 273 -4.30 -19.26 4.24
N TYR A 274 -5.43 -19.80 3.78
CA TYR A 274 -5.69 -21.24 4.01
C TYR A 274 -5.68 -22.09 2.73
N THR A 275 -6.23 -21.60 1.62
CA THR A 275 -6.30 -22.34 0.35
C THR A 275 -6.52 -21.43 -0.86
N GLY A 276 -5.97 -21.82 -2.02
CA GLY A 276 -6.27 -21.24 -3.33
C GLY A 276 -5.15 -20.35 -3.91
N ALA A 277 -5.21 -20.08 -5.21
CA ALA A 277 -4.16 -19.35 -5.95
C ALA A 277 -4.29 -17.81 -5.84
N GLY A 278 -4.37 -17.28 -4.63
CA GLY A 278 -4.47 -15.84 -4.43
C GLY A 278 -3.72 -15.35 -3.20
N GLY A 279 -3.87 -14.06 -2.92
CA GLY A 279 -2.97 -13.31 -2.06
C GLY A 279 -2.84 -11.87 -2.53
N ILE A 280 -1.69 -11.25 -2.34
CA ILE A 280 -1.42 -9.86 -2.72
C ILE A 280 -0.86 -9.81 -4.14
N ARG A 281 -1.44 -8.96 -5.00
CA ARG A 281 -1.02 -8.79 -6.40
C ARG A 281 -0.81 -7.32 -6.76
N LEU A 282 0.39 -7.00 -7.25
CA LEU A 282 0.77 -5.66 -7.69
C LEU A 282 0.75 -5.56 -9.21
N SER A 283 0.25 -4.42 -9.72
CA SER A 283 -0.08 -4.25 -11.13
C SER A 283 -0.96 -5.40 -11.61
N ALA A 284 -2.00 -5.68 -10.82
CA ALA A 284 -3.00 -6.65 -11.20
C ALA A 284 -3.65 -6.21 -12.52
N GLY A 285 -4.08 -7.12 -13.36
CA GLY A 285 -4.68 -6.76 -14.64
C GLY A 285 -5.66 -7.84 -15.04
N SER A 286 -5.89 -7.97 -16.33
CA SER A 286 -6.51 -9.18 -16.84
C SER A 286 -5.91 -9.57 -18.18
N SER A 287 -6.07 -10.83 -18.56
CA SER A 287 -5.67 -11.29 -19.88
C SER A 287 -6.42 -10.59 -21.01
N THR A 288 -7.60 -10.00 -20.74
CA THR A 288 -8.42 -9.32 -21.76
C THR A 288 -8.17 -7.81 -21.83
N THR A 289 -7.94 -7.15 -20.70
CA THR A 289 -7.76 -5.70 -20.59
C THR A 289 -6.30 -5.27 -20.53
N GLY A 290 -5.39 -6.21 -20.29
CA GLY A 290 -3.96 -5.97 -20.17
C GLY A 290 -3.51 -5.78 -18.72
N ALA A 291 -2.25 -5.40 -18.57
CA ALA A 291 -1.59 -5.14 -17.31
C ALA A 291 -2.19 -3.92 -16.63
N GLY A 292 -2.16 -3.99 -15.30
CA GLY A 292 -2.43 -2.86 -14.43
C GLY A 292 -1.43 -1.72 -14.59
N GLY A 293 -1.70 -0.62 -13.88
CA GLY A 293 -0.73 0.47 -13.73
C GLY A 293 0.38 0.13 -12.75
N ILE A 294 0.73 1.10 -11.91
CA ILE A 294 1.68 0.92 -10.82
C ILE A 294 0.93 0.40 -9.59
N GLY A 295 1.25 -0.82 -9.15
CA GLY A 295 0.89 -1.33 -7.83
C GLY A 295 2.06 -1.17 -6.87
N LYS A 296 1.86 -0.46 -5.76
CA LYS A 296 2.88 -0.22 -4.74
C LYS A 296 2.44 -0.79 -3.39
N PHE A 297 3.30 -1.57 -2.74
CA PHE A 297 3.13 -1.98 -1.36
C PHE A 297 4.27 -1.41 -0.51
N ILE A 298 3.94 -0.63 0.52
CA ILE A 298 4.91 0.00 1.42
C ILE A 298 4.82 -0.72 2.76
N MET A 299 5.97 -1.22 3.22
CA MET A 299 6.12 -2.00 4.43
C MET A 299 6.97 -1.22 5.43
N HIS A 300 6.32 -0.71 6.46
CA HIS A 300 6.97 -0.10 7.62
C HIS A 300 7.28 -1.14 8.71
N ASN A 301 8.16 -0.77 9.64
CA ASN A 301 8.53 -1.58 10.80
C ASN A 301 8.15 -0.88 12.10
N PRO A 302 6.84 -0.73 12.39
CA PRO A 302 6.40 -0.01 13.58
C PRO A 302 6.81 -0.74 14.86
N MET A 303 6.97 0.01 15.96
CA MET A 303 7.17 -0.56 17.29
C MET A 303 5.96 -1.34 17.81
N THR A 304 4.77 -1.08 17.26
CA THR A 304 3.57 -1.85 17.59
C THR A 304 3.63 -3.22 16.95
N GLY A 305 3.09 -4.23 17.65
CA GLY A 305 2.92 -5.57 17.08
C GLY A 305 2.01 -5.57 15.84
N GLY A 306 2.00 -6.69 15.13
CA GLY A 306 1.30 -6.82 13.86
C GLY A 306 2.04 -7.68 12.84
N ARG A 307 1.42 -7.93 11.70
CA ARG A 307 2.05 -8.64 10.58
C ARG A 307 1.37 -8.35 9.26
N VAL A 308 2.08 -8.62 8.18
CA VAL A 308 1.49 -8.83 6.85
C VAL A 308 1.70 -10.30 6.51
N HIS A 309 0.61 -11.03 6.36
CA HIS A 309 0.61 -12.46 6.06
C HIS A 309 -0.27 -12.73 4.84
N THR A 310 0.29 -13.37 3.83
CA THR A 310 -0.40 -13.71 2.59
C THR A 310 0.01 -15.08 2.09
N PHE A 311 -0.85 -15.75 1.33
CA PHE A 311 -0.49 -17.04 0.75
C PHE A 311 0.40 -16.90 -0.48
N ASP A 312 -0.02 -16.08 -1.45
CA ASP A 312 0.84 -15.64 -2.56
C ASP A 312 1.16 -14.14 -2.46
N PHE A 313 2.34 -13.75 -2.92
CA PHE A 313 2.69 -12.35 -3.18
C PHE A 313 3.25 -12.23 -4.60
N THR A 314 2.53 -11.53 -5.48
CA THR A 314 2.89 -11.43 -6.90
C THR A 314 3.16 -9.99 -7.31
N LEU A 315 4.37 -9.72 -7.79
CA LEU A 315 4.75 -8.44 -8.39
C LEU A 315 4.59 -8.49 -9.91
N ALA A 316 4.10 -7.39 -10.50
CA ALA A 316 3.88 -7.26 -11.94
C ALA A 316 3.07 -8.43 -12.52
N ALA A 317 1.91 -8.71 -11.93
CA ALA A 317 1.18 -9.98 -12.12
C ALA A 317 0.83 -10.30 -13.58
N ILE A 318 0.56 -9.30 -14.41
CA ILE A 318 0.08 -9.47 -15.79
C ILE A 318 1.05 -8.84 -16.79
N ALA A 319 1.39 -9.59 -17.84
CA ALA A 319 2.28 -9.12 -18.92
C ALA A 319 1.53 -8.44 -20.05
N ASN A 320 0.33 -8.89 -20.41
CA ASN A 320 -0.37 -8.39 -21.60
C ASN A 320 -0.40 -6.85 -21.62
N LEU A 321 0.16 -6.18 -22.63
CA LEU A 321 0.25 -4.71 -22.73
C LEU A 321 1.09 -4.00 -21.64
N ALA A 322 1.88 -4.74 -20.87
CA ALA A 322 2.83 -4.15 -19.91
C ALA A 322 3.97 -3.45 -20.66
N ASP A 323 4.42 -2.31 -20.13
CA ASP A 323 5.54 -1.54 -20.70
C ASP A 323 6.70 -1.37 -19.70
N GLY A 324 6.53 -1.83 -18.46
CA GLY A 324 7.55 -1.82 -17.41
C GLY A 324 7.82 -0.43 -16.84
N VAL A 325 7.04 0.59 -17.25
CA VAL A 325 7.22 1.98 -16.85
C VAL A 325 5.94 2.55 -16.25
N GLU A 326 4.85 2.51 -17.00
CA GLU A 326 3.53 2.99 -16.60
C GLU A 326 2.61 1.83 -16.24
N ARG A 327 2.76 0.69 -16.92
CA ARG A 327 1.95 -0.51 -16.74
C ARG A 327 2.80 -1.75 -16.54
N GLY A 328 2.27 -2.72 -15.78
CA GLY A 328 3.02 -3.92 -15.45
C GLY A 328 4.09 -3.66 -14.40
N VAL A 329 3.90 -2.67 -13.52
CA VAL A 329 4.90 -2.26 -12.53
C VAL A 329 4.44 -2.60 -11.12
N GLY A 330 5.13 -3.55 -10.48
CA GLY A 330 4.94 -3.86 -9.07
C GLY A 330 6.11 -3.34 -8.26
N ILE A 331 5.85 -2.48 -7.27
CA ILE A 331 6.87 -1.92 -6.39
C ILE A 331 6.60 -2.40 -4.97
N VAL A 332 7.58 -3.03 -4.34
CA VAL A 332 7.60 -3.22 -2.89
C VAL A 332 8.65 -2.30 -2.29
N GLU A 333 8.23 -1.49 -1.33
CA GLU A 333 9.08 -0.54 -0.60
C GLU A 333 9.18 -0.99 0.85
N PHE A 334 10.40 -1.15 1.35
CA PHE A 334 10.66 -1.42 2.76
C PHE A 334 11.26 -0.19 3.42
N HIS A 335 10.64 0.23 4.51
CA HIS A 335 11.18 1.26 5.37
C HIS A 335 11.99 0.61 6.50
N LEU A 336 13.26 1.00 6.60
CA LEU A 336 14.09 0.69 7.76
C LEU A 336 13.83 1.73 8.84
N GLU A 337 13.21 1.28 9.91
CA GLU A 337 12.92 2.04 11.13
C GLU A 337 12.89 1.11 12.33
N ASN A 338 13.04 1.66 13.54
CA ASN A 338 12.99 0.91 14.79
C ASN A 338 13.94 -0.32 14.84
N GLY A 339 15.12 -0.18 14.22
CA GLY A 339 16.22 -1.14 14.25
C GLY A 339 16.28 -2.12 13.08
N GLY A 340 15.31 -2.11 12.15
CA GLY A 340 15.31 -3.05 11.03
C GLY A 340 14.12 -2.89 10.08
N THR A 341 13.85 -3.95 9.32
CA THR A 341 12.66 -4.09 8.46
C THR A 341 11.74 -5.15 9.05
N ARG A 342 10.46 -5.10 8.67
CA ARG A 342 9.49 -6.14 9.00
C ARG A 342 9.25 -7.02 7.77
N PRO A 343 9.61 -8.31 7.81
CA PRO A 343 9.41 -9.18 6.67
C PRO A 343 7.91 -9.42 6.38
N ILE A 344 7.56 -9.51 5.11
CA ILE A 344 6.25 -9.99 4.66
C ILE A 344 6.28 -11.52 4.73
N GLN A 345 5.27 -12.11 5.39
CA GLN A 345 5.13 -13.56 5.54
C GLN A 345 4.34 -14.12 4.35
N VAL A 346 4.97 -15.01 3.57
CA VAL A 346 4.42 -15.60 2.35
C VAL A 346 4.41 -17.12 2.47
N ASP A 347 3.23 -17.73 2.48
CA ASP A 347 3.13 -19.18 2.71
C ASP A 347 3.56 -20.02 1.52
N GLN A 348 3.19 -19.63 0.30
CA GLN A 348 3.33 -20.46 -0.89
C GLN A 348 4.26 -19.87 -1.94
N ASN A 349 3.97 -18.69 -2.47
CA ASN A 349 4.71 -18.21 -3.64
C ASN A 349 4.97 -16.71 -3.62
N LEU A 350 6.25 -16.35 -3.68
CA LEU A 350 6.69 -15.01 -4.03
C LEU A 350 7.02 -14.99 -5.53
N ALA A 351 6.18 -14.36 -6.34
CA ALA A 351 6.39 -14.22 -7.78
C ALA A 351 6.97 -12.83 -8.12
N ILE A 352 8.24 -12.80 -8.50
CA ILE A 352 8.99 -11.60 -8.91
C ILE A 352 9.06 -11.60 -10.44
N ASN A 353 8.07 -10.99 -11.09
CA ASN A 353 8.02 -10.97 -12.55
C ASN A 353 8.70 -9.73 -13.12
N ASN A 354 9.76 -9.92 -13.88
CA ASN A 354 10.59 -8.83 -14.38
C ASN A 354 11.13 -9.18 -15.78
N GLY A 355 11.09 -8.20 -16.70
CA GLY A 355 11.56 -8.39 -18.07
C GLY A 355 10.47 -8.69 -19.09
N ALA A 356 10.92 -9.03 -20.30
CA ALA A 356 10.07 -9.21 -21.47
C ALA A 356 9.30 -10.54 -21.42
N ASP A 357 8.00 -10.53 -21.68
CA ASP A 357 7.20 -11.75 -21.69
C ASP A 357 7.60 -12.69 -22.83
N SER A 358 7.53 -13.99 -22.57
CA SER A 358 7.94 -15.02 -23.53
C SER A 358 7.01 -15.13 -24.73
N THR A 359 5.75 -14.72 -24.59
CA THR A 359 4.75 -14.78 -25.66
C THR A 359 4.80 -13.56 -26.57
N ASP A 360 5.10 -12.39 -26.01
CA ASP A 360 5.33 -11.14 -26.74
C ASP A 360 6.43 -10.34 -26.03
N PRO A 361 7.65 -10.27 -26.59
CA PRO A 361 8.77 -9.60 -25.95
C PRO A 361 8.63 -8.07 -25.90
N THR A 362 7.57 -7.49 -26.51
CA THR A 362 7.24 -6.08 -26.33
C THR A 362 6.49 -5.82 -25.02
N TRP A 363 5.98 -6.87 -24.38
CA TRP A 363 5.31 -6.78 -23.08
C TRP A 363 6.35 -6.91 -21.97
N ILE A 364 6.66 -5.80 -21.32
CA ILE A 364 7.72 -5.73 -20.32
C ILE A 364 7.10 -5.59 -18.94
N ARG A 365 7.39 -6.54 -18.04
CA ARG A 365 7.04 -6.46 -16.62
C ARG A 365 8.18 -5.83 -15.83
N SER A 366 7.86 -5.14 -14.74
CA SER A 366 8.86 -4.56 -13.84
C SER A 366 8.50 -4.80 -12.38
N ALA A 367 9.15 -5.76 -11.75
CA ALA A 367 9.13 -5.96 -10.31
C ALA A 367 10.29 -5.18 -9.67
N ARG A 368 9.97 -4.28 -8.74
CA ARG A 368 10.92 -3.34 -8.16
C ARG A 368 10.98 -3.45 -6.65
N LEU A 369 12.19 -3.36 -6.12
CA LEU A 369 12.48 -3.24 -4.69
C LEU A 369 12.97 -1.82 -4.42
N ASP A 370 12.34 -1.17 -3.46
CA ASP A 370 12.81 0.09 -2.88
C ASP A 370 13.15 -0.11 -1.40
N LEU A 371 14.27 0.44 -0.97
CA LEU A 371 14.72 0.42 0.42
C LEU A 371 14.91 1.85 0.90
N VAL A 372 14.01 2.29 1.77
CA VAL A 372 14.02 3.62 2.35
C VAL A 372 14.57 3.53 3.77
N LEU A 373 15.49 4.44 4.11
CA LEU A 373 16.03 4.54 5.46
C LEU A 373 15.37 5.72 6.17
N ASP A 374 14.48 5.44 7.12
CA ASP A 374 13.90 6.47 7.99
C ASP A 374 14.81 6.77 9.19
N GLU A 375 15.73 5.84 9.48
CA GLU A 375 16.81 6.02 10.44
C GLU A 375 18.12 5.37 9.95
N ALA A 376 19.22 5.64 10.65
CA ALA A 376 20.49 4.97 10.38
C ALA A 376 20.41 3.50 10.84
N PRO A 377 20.76 2.51 9.99
CA PRO A 377 20.84 1.13 10.42
C PRO A 377 21.91 0.98 11.51
N ALA A 378 21.67 0.08 12.45
CA ALA A 378 22.71 -0.36 13.37
C ALA A 378 23.88 -0.96 12.57
N THR A 379 25.11 -0.68 12.98
CA THR A 379 26.31 -1.23 12.36
C THR A 379 27.16 -1.98 13.38
N ASP A 380 27.91 -2.97 12.93
CA ASP A 380 28.95 -3.59 13.74
C ASP A 380 30.17 -2.66 13.96
N GLY A 381 31.18 -3.16 14.67
CA GLY A 381 32.42 -2.40 14.92
C GLY A 381 33.24 -2.09 13.66
N GLY A 382 32.92 -2.70 12.52
CA GLY A 382 33.51 -2.45 11.21
C GLY A 382 32.68 -1.49 10.34
N GLY A 383 31.52 -1.02 10.82
CA GLY A 383 30.60 -0.18 10.03
C GLY A 383 29.76 -0.97 9.04
N VAL A 384 29.66 -2.30 9.18
CA VAL A 384 28.78 -3.14 8.35
C VAL A 384 27.36 -3.04 8.93
N PRO A 385 26.34 -2.67 8.14
CA PRO A 385 24.96 -2.59 8.64
C PRO A 385 24.44 -3.97 9.04
N VAL A 386 23.44 -4.02 9.93
CA VAL A 386 22.74 -5.28 10.26
C VAL A 386 22.05 -5.88 9.03
N ASN A 387 21.87 -7.20 9.05
CA ASN A 387 21.08 -7.91 8.05
C ASN A 387 19.60 -7.54 8.16
N LEU A 388 18.88 -7.57 7.04
CA LEU A 388 17.46 -7.22 6.95
C LEU A 388 16.67 -8.34 6.29
N GLY A 389 15.55 -8.72 6.86
CA GLY A 389 14.60 -9.66 6.26
C GLY A 389 13.53 -8.90 5.49
N LEU A 390 13.26 -9.30 4.24
CA LEU A 390 12.27 -8.63 3.39
C LEU A 390 11.04 -9.52 3.20
N PHE A 391 11.26 -10.76 2.77
CA PHE A 391 10.21 -11.76 2.58
C PHE A 391 10.63 -13.04 3.26
N ASP A 392 9.78 -13.54 4.15
CA ASP A 392 9.84 -14.90 4.65
C ASP A 392 8.93 -15.75 3.76
N VAL A 393 9.53 -16.59 2.94
CA VAL A 393 8.83 -17.43 1.97
C VAL A 393 8.92 -18.88 2.45
N ASP A 394 7.77 -19.56 2.47
CA ASP A 394 7.58 -20.83 3.21
C ASP A 394 7.42 -20.62 4.73
N PHE A 395 6.82 -19.51 5.12
CA PHE A 395 6.68 -19.08 6.53
C PHE A 395 6.13 -20.18 7.47
N GLU A 396 5.05 -20.87 7.09
CA GLU A 396 4.50 -21.98 7.91
C GLU A 396 5.17 -23.34 7.61
N SER A 397 6.04 -23.41 6.61
CA SER A 397 6.70 -24.63 6.11
C SER A 397 5.71 -25.74 5.68
N VAL A 398 4.46 -25.37 5.42
CA VAL A 398 3.38 -26.30 5.06
C VAL A 398 3.34 -26.54 3.55
N TYR A 399 3.64 -25.51 2.75
CA TYR A 399 3.41 -25.52 1.30
C TYR A 399 4.70 -25.62 0.48
N GLY A 400 5.87 -25.64 1.13
CA GLY A 400 7.18 -25.77 0.47
C GLY A 400 7.48 -24.53 -0.36
N GLY A 401 7.22 -23.36 0.23
CA GLY A 401 7.21 -22.05 -0.39
C GLY A 401 8.32 -21.83 -1.42
N THR A 402 7.97 -21.12 -2.48
CA THR A 402 8.84 -20.94 -3.64
C THR A 402 8.97 -19.49 -4.01
N ILE A 403 10.17 -19.09 -4.43
CA ILE A 403 10.35 -17.87 -5.20
C ILE A 403 10.25 -18.24 -6.67
N THR A 404 9.31 -17.63 -7.37
CA THR A 404 9.13 -17.76 -8.81
C THR A 404 9.30 -16.41 -9.50
N GLY A 405 9.28 -16.41 -10.81
CA GLY A 405 9.44 -15.22 -11.62
C GLY A 405 9.29 -15.58 -13.09
N THR A 406 8.87 -14.58 -13.86
CA THR A 406 8.66 -14.68 -15.30
C THR A 406 9.13 -13.38 -15.95
N GLY A 407 9.37 -13.46 -17.25
CA GLY A 407 10.00 -12.41 -18.01
C GLY A 407 11.45 -12.76 -18.29
N ASP A 408 11.96 -12.32 -19.44
CA ASP A 408 13.36 -12.44 -19.85
C ASP A 408 14.02 -11.07 -19.69
N LEU A 409 15.03 -10.98 -18.84
CA LEU A 409 15.83 -9.77 -18.68
C LEU A 409 17.00 -9.70 -19.66
N GLY A 410 17.25 -10.78 -20.43
CA GLY A 410 18.34 -10.91 -21.39
C GLY A 410 19.74 -10.84 -20.74
N LEU A 411 19.81 -10.96 -19.41
CA LEU A 411 21.02 -10.73 -18.62
C LEU A 411 21.99 -11.91 -18.66
N ASP A 412 21.49 -13.12 -18.89
CA ASP A 412 22.30 -14.34 -18.93
C ASP A 412 22.72 -14.76 -20.35
N GLY A 413 22.27 -14.01 -21.37
CA GLY A 413 22.57 -14.29 -22.77
C GLY A 413 21.87 -15.54 -23.32
N ASP A 414 20.94 -16.12 -22.58
CA ASP A 414 20.06 -17.17 -23.08
C ASP A 414 18.79 -16.53 -23.65
N PRO A 415 18.53 -16.65 -24.96
CA PRO A 415 17.36 -16.03 -25.55
C PRO A 415 16.02 -16.62 -25.10
N LEU A 416 15.99 -17.69 -24.28
CA LEU A 416 14.77 -18.48 -24.02
C LEU A 416 14.66 -19.16 -22.64
N VAL A 417 15.55 -18.93 -21.66
CA VAL A 417 15.49 -19.61 -20.34
C VAL A 417 15.05 -18.65 -19.23
N HIS A 418 13.73 -18.54 -19.05
CA HIS A 418 13.05 -17.68 -18.06
C HIS A 418 13.19 -18.14 -16.59
N THR A 419 14.11 -19.06 -16.26
CA THR A 419 14.13 -19.70 -14.92
C THR A 419 14.96 -18.96 -13.88
N ASN A 420 15.80 -18.00 -14.30
CA ASN A 420 16.68 -17.23 -13.39
C ASN A 420 16.29 -15.75 -13.25
N ASP A 421 15.22 -15.29 -13.90
CA ASP A 421 14.80 -13.87 -13.88
C ASP A 421 13.93 -13.50 -12.67
N ARG A 422 14.05 -14.27 -11.58
CA ARG A 422 13.31 -14.08 -10.32
C ARG A 422 13.93 -12.99 -9.47
N ILE A 423 14.23 -11.85 -10.10
CA ILE A 423 15.08 -10.82 -9.53
C ILE A 423 14.39 -9.47 -9.54
N PHE A 424 14.57 -8.74 -8.44
CA PHE A 424 14.10 -7.37 -8.35
C PHE A 424 14.91 -6.45 -9.27
N SER A 425 14.27 -5.39 -9.74
CA SER A 425 14.96 -4.18 -10.18
C SER A 425 14.96 -3.13 -9.08
N ASP A 426 15.80 -2.10 -9.21
CA ASP A 426 15.74 -0.91 -8.35
C ASP A 426 14.43 -0.15 -8.54
N ALA A 427 14.13 0.79 -7.64
CA ALA A 427 12.91 1.59 -7.68
C ALA A 427 12.66 2.31 -9.02
N ALA A 428 13.74 2.66 -9.73
CA ALA A 428 13.69 3.28 -11.05
C ALA A 428 13.50 2.28 -12.20
N GLY A 429 13.69 0.98 -11.98
CA GLY A 429 13.64 -0.06 -13.01
C GLY A 429 14.85 -0.04 -13.96
N THR A 430 15.98 0.50 -13.53
CA THR A 430 17.21 0.69 -14.32
C THR A 430 18.32 -0.30 -13.99
N THR A 431 18.32 -0.87 -12.78
CA THR A 431 19.30 -1.86 -12.33
C THR A 431 18.58 -3.12 -11.89
N HIS A 432 19.08 -4.30 -12.24
CA HIS A 432 18.55 -5.59 -11.80
C HIS A 432 19.46 -6.19 -10.72
N TYR A 433 18.87 -6.80 -9.70
CA TYR A 433 19.57 -7.34 -8.54
C TYR A 433 19.56 -8.86 -8.53
N SER A 434 20.56 -9.46 -9.16
CA SER A 434 20.83 -10.91 -9.10
C SER A 434 21.28 -11.33 -7.70
N GLU A 435 21.24 -12.64 -7.42
CA GLU A 435 21.83 -13.19 -6.19
C GLU A 435 23.27 -12.68 -6.01
N GLY A 436 23.56 -12.09 -4.85
CA GLY A 436 24.88 -11.54 -4.55
C GLY A 436 25.08 -10.06 -4.94
N ASP A 437 24.14 -9.44 -5.65
CA ASP A 437 24.25 -8.04 -6.05
C ASP A 437 24.09 -7.08 -4.87
N THR A 438 24.59 -5.85 -5.05
CA THR A 438 24.57 -4.83 -4.01
C THR A 438 23.31 -3.97 -4.09
N VAL A 439 22.53 -3.96 -3.01
CA VAL A 439 21.46 -3.00 -2.73
C VAL A 439 22.02 -1.89 -1.85
N SER A 440 21.71 -0.64 -2.17
CA SER A 440 22.26 0.52 -1.45
C SER A 440 21.17 1.51 -1.08
N ALA A 441 21.28 2.10 0.10
CA ALA A 441 20.43 3.21 0.52
C ALA A 441 21.25 4.25 1.30
N VAL A 442 20.80 5.52 1.27
CA VAL A 442 21.54 6.64 1.85
C VAL A 442 20.76 7.26 3.01
N PHE A 443 21.39 7.38 4.17
CA PHE A 443 20.86 8.11 5.31
C PHE A 443 21.91 9.02 5.91
N GLY A 444 21.55 10.27 6.21
CA GLY A 444 22.47 11.22 6.87
C GLY A 444 23.79 11.47 6.13
N GLY A 445 23.83 11.28 4.81
CA GLY A 445 25.06 11.41 4.00
C GLY A 445 25.98 10.18 4.03
N THR A 446 25.55 9.07 4.63
CA THR A 446 26.22 7.77 4.58
C THR A 446 25.43 6.84 3.66
N GLN A 447 26.12 6.19 2.73
CA GLN A 447 25.58 5.08 1.95
C GLN A 447 25.84 3.78 2.70
N TYR A 448 24.78 3.01 2.88
CA TYR A 448 24.81 1.67 3.45
C TYR A 448 24.58 0.68 2.31
N ASN A 449 25.36 -0.39 2.31
CA ASN A 449 25.35 -1.40 1.27
C ASN A 449 25.02 -2.75 1.89
N TRP A 450 24.16 -3.50 1.21
CA TRP A 450 23.84 -4.88 1.50
C TRP A 450 23.99 -5.73 0.26
N THR A 451 24.26 -7.01 0.46
CA THR A 451 24.17 -8.04 -0.57
C THR A 451 22.78 -8.65 -0.55
N ILE A 452 22.06 -8.66 -1.67
CA ILE A 452 20.77 -9.35 -1.77
C ILE A 452 20.98 -10.86 -1.89
N THR A 453 20.11 -11.60 -1.23
CA THR A 453 20.05 -13.06 -1.30
C THR A 453 18.60 -13.51 -1.39
N TYR A 454 18.33 -14.46 -2.28
CA TYR A 454 17.05 -15.15 -2.52
C TYR A 454 17.05 -16.58 -1.98
N THR A 455 18.02 -16.89 -1.12
CA THR A 455 18.22 -18.19 -0.45
C THR A 455 18.50 -18.01 1.04
N GLY A 456 17.99 -16.90 1.59
CA GLY A 456 18.19 -16.52 2.98
C GLY A 456 17.31 -17.32 3.92
N ASP A 457 17.44 -17.04 5.22
CA ASP A 457 16.62 -17.65 6.26
C ASP A 457 16.32 -16.62 7.38
N ILE A 458 15.07 -16.52 7.77
CA ILE A 458 14.55 -15.60 8.78
C ILE A 458 14.02 -16.43 9.94
N SER A 459 14.55 -16.20 11.15
CA SER A 459 13.99 -16.75 12.38
C SER A 459 13.23 -15.69 13.16
N TRP A 460 12.23 -16.14 13.94
CA TRP A 460 11.32 -15.27 14.67
C TRP A 460 11.46 -15.47 16.18
N THR A 461 11.42 -14.36 16.92
CA THR A 461 11.15 -14.40 18.37
C THR A 461 9.64 -14.45 18.62
N ASP A 462 8.87 -13.75 17.79
CA ASP A 462 7.41 -13.74 17.81
C ASP A 462 6.87 -13.55 16.39
N ALA A 463 6.56 -14.66 15.75
CA ALA A 463 6.09 -14.69 14.36
C ALA A 463 4.69 -14.05 14.19
N ALA A 464 3.84 -14.08 15.22
CA ALA A 464 2.51 -13.48 15.17
C ALA A 464 2.55 -11.95 15.14
N ASN A 465 3.62 -11.36 15.66
CA ASN A 465 3.90 -9.93 15.64
C ASN A 465 5.08 -9.57 14.74
N SER A 466 5.46 -10.45 13.81
CA SER A 466 6.60 -10.32 12.89
C SER A 466 7.86 -9.76 13.57
N VAL A 467 8.19 -10.22 14.77
CA VAL A 467 9.41 -9.84 15.49
C VAL A 467 10.53 -10.81 15.14
N VAL A 468 11.48 -10.33 14.35
CA VAL A 468 12.63 -11.09 13.86
C VAL A 468 13.62 -11.36 15.00
N ASP A 469 14.09 -12.60 15.11
CA ASP A 469 15.20 -13.00 15.97
C ASP A 469 16.54 -12.85 15.23
N GLN A 470 16.64 -13.50 14.07
CA GLN A 470 17.85 -13.49 13.26
C GLN A 470 17.51 -13.50 11.76
N VAL A 471 18.37 -12.83 10.99
CA VAL A 471 18.40 -12.93 9.53
C VAL A 471 19.73 -13.53 9.12
N LEU A 472 19.68 -14.70 8.51
CA LEU A 472 20.82 -15.41 7.96
C LEU A 472 20.91 -15.14 6.46
N GLY A 473 22.14 -14.98 5.97
CA GLY A 473 22.42 -14.76 4.54
C GLY A 473 22.27 -16.03 3.70
N ALA A 474 22.94 -16.05 2.54
CA ALA A 474 22.85 -17.16 1.58
C ALA A 474 23.04 -18.54 2.21
N GLY A 475 22.15 -19.47 1.85
CA GLY A 475 22.07 -20.80 2.42
C GLY A 475 21.14 -21.71 1.63
N ASN A 476 20.42 -22.57 2.35
CA ASN A 476 19.42 -23.48 1.77
C ASN A 476 17.98 -23.03 2.05
N GLY A 477 17.79 -21.82 2.60
CA GLY A 477 16.46 -21.27 2.84
C GLY A 477 15.85 -20.69 1.56
N THR A 478 14.66 -20.15 1.70
CA THR A 478 13.83 -19.65 0.59
C THR A 478 13.52 -18.16 0.72
N ASP A 479 14.12 -17.47 1.67
CA ASP A 479 13.78 -16.09 2.00
C ASP A 479 14.54 -15.08 1.16
N VAL A 480 13.94 -13.90 1.02
CA VAL A 480 14.62 -12.74 0.46
C VAL A 480 15.15 -11.87 1.58
N VAL A 481 16.47 -11.75 1.65
CA VAL A 481 17.18 -11.03 2.70
C VAL A 481 18.25 -10.12 2.11
N LEU A 482 18.62 -9.10 2.90
CA LEU A 482 19.75 -8.23 2.63
C LEU A 482 20.83 -8.46 3.69
N VAL A 483 22.00 -8.93 3.28
CA VAL A 483 23.13 -9.20 4.16
C VAL A 483 24.03 -7.97 4.23
N GLY A 484 24.34 -7.50 5.44
CA GLY A 484 25.19 -6.33 5.63
C GLY A 484 26.54 -6.48 4.93
N LEU A 485 26.92 -5.49 4.11
CA LEU A 485 28.18 -5.51 3.36
C LEU A 485 29.14 -4.43 3.83
N SER A 486 28.74 -3.16 3.78
CA SER A 486 29.61 -2.03 4.15
C SER A 486 28.82 -0.73 4.34
N SER A 487 29.47 0.29 4.90
CA SER A 487 29.01 1.68 4.83
C SER A 487 30.15 2.60 4.40
N ALA A 488 29.81 3.68 3.70
CA ALA A 488 30.76 4.69 3.26
C ALA A 488 30.10 6.08 3.19
N PRO A 489 30.86 7.19 3.32
CA PRO A 489 30.32 8.52 3.06
C PRO A 489 29.79 8.62 1.62
N ALA A 490 28.52 9.00 1.43
CA ALA A 490 27.88 9.08 0.11
C ALA A 490 28.59 10.10 -0.81
N ALA A 491 29.11 11.19 -0.24
CA ALA A 491 29.90 12.19 -0.97
C ALA A 491 31.21 11.63 -1.56
N ALA A 492 31.78 10.57 -0.98
CA ALA A 492 32.98 9.94 -1.52
C ALA A 492 32.70 9.15 -2.81
N LEU A 493 31.45 8.70 -3.01
CA LEU A 493 31.02 7.95 -4.20
C LEU A 493 30.63 8.87 -5.36
N ALA A 494 30.05 10.04 -5.07
CA ALA A 494 29.77 11.07 -6.08
C ALA A 494 31.04 11.78 -6.61
N ALA A 495 32.17 11.62 -5.93
CA ALA A 495 33.43 12.28 -6.26
C ALA A 495 34.26 11.57 -7.34
N VAL A 496 33.70 10.60 -8.08
CA VAL A 496 34.32 10.15 -9.34
C VAL A 496 34.29 11.35 -10.29
N PRO A 497 35.45 11.98 -10.62
CA PRO A 497 35.43 13.16 -11.45
C PRO A 497 34.88 12.75 -12.82
N GLU A 498 33.89 13.49 -13.33
CA GLU A 498 33.37 13.20 -14.66
C GLU A 498 34.54 13.09 -15.67
N PRO A 499 34.43 12.23 -16.69
CA PRO A 499 35.50 12.02 -17.68
C PRO A 499 36.04 13.34 -18.25
N ALA A 500 35.17 14.35 -18.40
CA ALA A 500 35.53 15.69 -18.82
C ALA A 500 36.48 16.41 -17.85
N THR A 501 36.27 16.27 -16.54
CA THR A 501 37.12 16.86 -15.48
C THR A 501 38.50 16.21 -15.45
N VAL A 502 38.56 14.89 -15.63
CA VAL A 502 39.82 14.14 -15.77
C VAL A 502 40.56 14.55 -17.04
N ALA A 503 39.85 14.68 -18.16
CA ALA A 503 40.43 15.14 -19.43
C ALA A 503 40.96 16.57 -19.33
N LEU A 504 40.24 17.48 -18.66
CA LEU A 504 40.67 18.86 -18.47
C LEU A 504 41.91 18.95 -17.56
N ALA A 505 41.97 18.13 -16.49
CA ALA A 505 43.13 18.04 -15.62
C ALA A 505 44.37 17.48 -16.35
N LEU A 506 44.18 16.47 -17.20
CA LEU A 506 45.24 15.92 -18.07
C LEU A 506 45.73 16.94 -19.11
N LEU A 507 44.81 17.66 -19.76
CA LEU A 507 45.16 18.71 -20.72
C LEU A 507 45.87 19.88 -20.04
N GLY A 508 45.42 20.28 -18.84
CA GLY A 508 46.07 21.32 -18.04
C GLY A 508 47.49 20.94 -17.62
N THR A 509 47.69 19.71 -17.16
CA THR A 509 49.03 19.21 -16.77
C THR A 509 49.97 19.07 -17.98
N LEU A 510 49.47 18.60 -19.12
CA LEU A 510 50.22 18.57 -20.38
C LEU A 510 50.60 19.97 -20.87
N ALA A 511 49.69 20.95 -20.78
CA ALA A 511 49.97 22.33 -21.16
C ALA A 511 51.03 22.97 -20.26
N ILE A 512 51.00 22.70 -18.94
CA ILE A 512 52.01 23.18 -17.99
C ILE A 512 53.37 22.52 -18.26
N ALA A 513 53.41 21.21 -18.52
CA ALA A 513 54.63 20.48 -18.87
C ALA A 513 55.23 20.98 -20.19
N ALA A 514 54.41 21.19 -21.22
CA ALA A 514 54.83 21.75 -22.50
C ALA A 514 55.39 23.17 -22.37
N ARG A 515 54.81 23.99 -21.48
CA ARG A 515 55.29 25.34 -21.19
C ARG A 515 56.65 25.34 -20.47
N ARG A 516 56.90 24.38 -19.58
CA ARG A 516 58.21 24.22 -18.90
C ARG A 516 59.34 23.76 -19.81
N ARG A 517 59.04 23.04 -20.91
CA ARG A 517 60.06 22.63 -21.90
C ARG A 517 60.48 23.73 -22.88
N ARG A 518 59.71 24.82 -22.97
CA ARG A 518 59.97 25.96 -23.87
C ARG A 518 60.64 27.15 -23.18
N ARG A 519 60.83 27.07 -21.86
CA ARG A 519 61.74 27.94 -21.11
C ARG A 519 63.00 27.15 -20.81
#